data_AF-A0AA38GHN0-F1
#
_entry.id   AF-A0AA38GHN0-F1
#
_cell.length_a   1.000
_cell.length_b   1.000
_cell.length_c   1.000
_cell.angle_alpha   90.00
_cell.angle_beta   90.00
_cell.angle_gamma   90.00
#
_symmetry.space_group_name_H-M   'P 1'
#
loop_
_entity.id
_entity.type
_entity.pdbx_description
1 polymer ?
#
loop_
_entity_poly.entity_id
_entity_poly.type
_entity_poly.pdbx_seq_one_letter_code
_entity_poly.pdbx_strand_id
1 'polypeptide(L)'
;PNFLSRVSLKDIWKPATQEICGNDIWRQLQAAFSVLFSRSTLQEPAFKELVLLYTTAIDLKENEKQFDFPTLQLKIYKRIPLPDLKVIFPNKKLSFRILDTVRLDIATILGLLAYLVNYRFEDFLSSPSAFMLDVIATGALIIYVTRVVLGYKQTWDRYQLLVNRTLYEKTLASGFGTAHFLVDASEQQEFKEAILAYAFLLQAESSKVETSQKRIADLCERFVFSKFKEQ
;
A
#
# COMPACT_ATOMS: atom_id res chain seq x y z
N PRO A 1 2.54 -16.74 -20.55
CA PRO A 1 2.38 -16.26 -19.15
C PRO A 1 2.92 -17.29 -18.14
N ASN A 2 4.11 -17.05 -17.59
CA ASN A 2 4.66 -17.86 -16.50
C ASN A 2 3.97 -17.45 -15.19
N PHE A 3 2.95 -18.21 -14.80
CA PHE A 3 2.36 -18.09 -13.47
C PHE A 3 3.39 -18.59 -12.45
N LEU A 4 4.04 -17.66 -11.74
CA LEU A 4 4.86 -17.99 -10.58
C LEU A 4 4.03 -18.86 -9.63
N SER A 5 4.60 -19.98 -9.17
CA SER A 5 3.94 -20.89 -8.22
C SER A 5 3.48 -20.09 -7.01
N ARG A 6 2.18 -20.09 -6.75
CA ARG A 6 1.56 -19.38 -5.62
C ARG A 6 2.14 -19.93 -4.32
N VAL A 7 3.12 -19.24 -3.75
CA VAL A 7 3.63 -19.56 -2.41
C VAL A 7 2.45 -19.47 -1.45
N SER A 8 2.05 -20.61 -0.90
CA SER A 8 0.91 -20.70 0.02
C SER A 8 1.35 -20.29 1.41
N LEU A 9 0.45 -19.74 2.23
CA LEU A 9 0.71 -19.51 3.66
C LEU A 9 1.25 -20.77 4.33
N LYS A 10 0.79 -21.95 3.92
CA LYS A 10 1.28 -23.25 4.42
C LYS A 10 2.78 -23.47 4.17
N ASP A 11 3.33 -22.95 3.08
CA ASP A 11 4.76 -23.07 2.75
C ASP A 11 5.63 -22.15 3.62
N ILE A 12 5.08 -21.02 4.09
CA ILE A 12 5.79 -20.10 5.00
C ILE A 12 5.87 -20.69 6.42
N TRP A 13 4.83 -21.40 6.85
CA TRP A 13 4.75 -22.04 8.18
C TRP A 13 5.33 -23.46 8.24
N LYS A 14 5.90 -23.95 7.12
CA LYS A 14 6.53 -25.28 7.03
C LYS A 14 7.47 -25.61 8.19
N PRO A 15 8.42 -24.72 8.60
CA PRO A 15 9.32 -25.01 9.74
C PRO A 15 8.63 -25.06 11.11
N ALA A 16 7.41 -24.54 11.25
CA ALA A 16 6.59 -24.61 12.47
C ALA A 16 5.53 -25.74 12.42
N THR A 17 5.53 -26.54 11.35
CA THR A 17 4.55 -27.61 11.16
C THR A 17 4.93 -28.83 12.00
N GLN A 18 3.91 -29.54 12.52
CA GLN A 18 4.08 -30.69 13.42
C GLN A 18 4.92 -31.82 12.80
N GLU A 19 4.94 -31.92 11.46
CA GLU A 19 5.79 -32.86 10.71
C GLU A 19 7.30 -32.66 10.94
N ILE A 20 7.76 -31.44 11.27
CA ILE A 20 9.19 -31.11 11.43
C ILE A 20 9.59 -30.99 12.92
N CYS A 21 8.70 -30.45 13.77
CA CYS A 21 8.99 -30.26 15.20
C CYS A 21 8.58 -31.44 16.11
N GLY A 22 7.80 -32.41 15.62
CA GLY A 22 7.30 -33.51 16.46
C GLY A 22 6.36 -33.00 17.57
N ASN A 23 6.42 -33.60 18.77
CA ASN A 23 5.54 -33.28 19.91
C ASN A 23 6.10 -32.17 20.85
N ASP A 24 7.22 -31.54 20.50
CA ASP A 24 7.87 -30.50 21.31
C ASP A 24 7.23 -29.12 21.08
N ILE A 25 6.23 -28.80 21.92
CA ILE A 25 5.47 -27.54 21.87
C ILE A 25 6.38 -26.30 21.93
N TRP A 26 7.45 -26.35 22.73
CA TRP A 26 8.39 -25.23 22.87
C TRP A 26 9.19 -24.96 21.59
N ARG A 27 9.64 -26.00 20.89
CA ARG A 27 10.33 -25.87 19.60
C ARG A 27 9.39 -25.37 18.52
N GLN A 28 8.14 -25.81 18.54
CA GLN A 28 7.12 -25.35 17.61
C GLN A 28 6.83 -23.84 17.78
N LEU A 29 6.72 -23.37 19.03
CA LEU A 29 6.57 -21.95 19.34
C LEU A 29 7.81 -21.13 18.96
N GLN A 30 9.02 -21.65 19.21
CA GLN A 30 10.26 -20.96 18.85
C GLN A 30 10.43 -20.83 17.32
N ALA A 31 10.11 -21.89 16.57
CA ALA A 31 10.09 -21.87 15.11
C ALA A 31 9.03 -20.90 14.56
N ALA A 32 7.82 -20.91 15.14
CA ALA A 32 6.75 -19.98 14.79
C ALA A 32 7.17 -18.51 15.03
N PHE A 33 7.79 -18.22 16.17
CA PHE A 33 8.26 -16.86 16.50
C PHE A 33 9.42 -16.43 15.60
N SER A 34 10.34 -17.35 15.28
CA SER A 34 11.44 -17.09 14.34
C SER A 34 10.94 -16.78 12.93
N VAL A 35 9.94 -17.53 12.43
CA VAL A 35 9.29 -17.25 11.13
C VAL A 35 8.56 -15.91 11.16
N LEU A 36 7.88 -15.59 12.26
CA LEU A 36 7.17 -14.32 12.43
C LEU A 36 8.12 -13.11 12.43
N PHE A 37 9.32 -13.26 12.99
CA PHE A 37 10.36 -12.22 13.00
C PHE A 37 11.26 -12.24 11.75
N SER A 38 11.15 -13.26 10.91
CA SER A 38 11.91 -13.35 9.67
C SER A 38 11.29 -12.44 8.61
N ARG A 39 12.14 -11.66 7.93
CA ARG A 39 11.72 -10.81 6.82
C ARG A 39 11.36 -11.68 5.62
N SER A 40 10.06 -11.90 5.39
CA SER A 40 9.58 -12.52 4.16
C SER A 40 9.49 -11.46 3.06
N THR A 41 10.26 -11.64 1.99
CA THR A 41 10.17 -10.81 0.79
C THR A 41 9.19 -11.47 -0.18
N LEU A 42 7.90 -11.16 -0.03
CA LEU A 42 6.87 -11.65 -0.94
C LEU A 42 6.94 -10.85 -2.25
N GLN A 43 7.26 -11.53 -3.36
CA GLN A 43 7.31 -10.88 -4.67
C GLN A 43 5.91 -10.80 -5.26
N GLU A 44 5.28 -9.63 -5.13
CA GLU A 44 3.92 -9.41 -5.60
C GLU A 44 3.89 -8.96 -7.07
N PRO A 45 2.90 -9.42 -7.85
CA PRO A 45 2.71 -8.92 -9.20
C PRO A 45 2.24 -7.46 -9.16
N ALA A 46 2.89 -6.60 -9.95
CA ALA A 46 2.62 -5.16 -9.97
C ALA A 46 2.40 -4.63 -11.39
N PHE A 47 1.46 -3.70 -11.53
CA PHE A 47 1.24 -2.96 -12.76
C PHE A 47 2.40 -1.98 -12.98
N LYS A 48 3.03 -2.01 -14.15
CA LYS A 48 4.09 -1.05 -14.50
C LYS A 48 3.53 0.37 -14.50
N GLU A 49 2.41 0.57 -15.18
CA GLU A 49 1.65 1.82 -15.29
C GLU A 49 0.16 1.52 -15.20
N LEU A 50 -0.59 2.37 -14.50
CA LEU A 50 -2.02 2.20 -14.27
C LEU A 50 -2.71 3.55 -14.48
N VAL A 51 -3.66 3.58 -15.41
CA VAL A 51 -4.51 4.74 -15.66
C VAL A 51 -5.83 4.54 -14.92
N LEU A 52 -6.13 5.41 -13.96
CA LEU A 52 -7.36 5.43 -13.20
C LEU A 52 -8.25 6.56 -13.70
N LEU A 53 -9.37 6.21 -14.34
CA LEU A 53 -10.45 7.13 -14.65
C LEU A 53 -11.58 6.91 -13.64
N TYR A 54 -11.99 7.97 -12.95
CA TYR A 54 -13.13 7.91 -12.05
C TYR A 54 -13.97 9.17 -12.14
N THR A 55 -15.26 9.02 -11.89
CA THR A 55 -16.17 10.15 -11.67
C THR A 55 -16.16 10.47 -10.19
N THR A 56 -15.90 11.73 -9.84
CA THR A 56 -16.22 12.19 -8.48
C THR A 56 -17.74 12.28 -8.41
N ALA A 57 -18.37 11.34 -7.70
CA ALA A 57 -19.77 11.49 -7.36
C ALA A 57 -19.87 12.76 -6.52
N ILE A 58 -20.70 13.70 -6.99
CA ILE A 58 -21.05 14.89 -6.24
C ILE A 58 -21.66 14.37 -4.93
N ASP A 59 -21.00 14.59 -3.79
CA ASP A 59 -21.68 14.47 -2.50
C ASP A 59 -22.85 15.45 -2.58
N LEU A 60 -24.05 14.94 -2.85
CA LEU A 60 -25.30 15.70 -2.87
C LEU A 60 -25.60 16.16 -1.44
N LYS A 61 -24.78 17.08 -0.92
CA LYS A 61 -25.22 17.99 0.11
C LYS A 61 -26.17 18.95 -0.61
N GLU A 62 -27.45 18.74 -0.36
CA GLU A 62 -28.53 19.66 -0.69
C GLU A 62 -28.04 21.10 -0.52
N ASN A 63 -27.81 21.80 -1.61
CA ASN A 63 -28.34 23.13 -1.91
C ASN A 63 -27.81 23.58 -3.27
N GLU A 64 -28.76 24.04 -4.08
CA GLU A 64 -28.63 24.68 -5.40
C GLU A 64 -28.46 23.76 -6.63
N LYS A 65 -29.43 23.93 -7.53
CA LYS A 65 -29.54 23.28 -8.83
C LYS A 65 -28.51 23.89 -9.78
N GLN A 66 -27.33 23.28 -9.87
CA GLN A 66 -26.49 23.39 -11.06
C GLN A 66 -26.42 21.99 -11.67
N PHE A 67 -26.68 21.86 -12.98
CA PHE A 67 -26.38 20.64 -13.73
C PHE A 67 -24.86 20.47 -13.79
N ASP A 68 -24.27 20.05 -12.68
CA ASP A 68 -22.86 19.70 -12.61
C ASP A 68 -22.71 18.32 -13.25
N PHE A 69 -22.12 18.30 -14.45
CA PHE A 69 -21.67 17.07 -15.06
C PHE A 69 -20.70 16.37 -14.10
N PRO A 70 -20.78 15.04 -13.94
CA PRO A 70 -19.82 14.33 -13.10
C PRO A 70 -18.41 14.63 -13.59
N THR A 71 -17.62 15.32 -12.76
CA THR A 71 -16.27 15.71 -13.13
C THR A 71 -15.43 14.44 -13.28
N LEU A 72 -15.09 14.12 -14.53
CA LEU A 72 -14.20 13.01 -14.86
C LEU A 72 -12.79 13.39 -14.41
N GLN A 73 -12.22 12.61 -13.50
CA GLN A 73 -10.85 12.78 -13.03
C GLN A 73 -9.99 11.62 -13.53
N LEU A 74 -8.84 11.96 -14.08
CA LEU A 74 -7.86 11.01 -14.61
C LEU A 74 -6.58 11.06 -13.77
N LYS A 75 -6.13 9.93 -13.26
CA LYS A 75 -4.86 9.80 -12.52
C LYS A 75 -4.02 8.68 -13.12
N ILE A 76 -2.73 8.93 -13.32
CA ILE A 76 -1.78 7.88 -13.72
C ILE A 76 -0.91 7.53 -12.52
N TYR A 77 -0.78 6.24 -12.25
CA TYR A 77 0.08 5.68 -11.22
C TYR A 77 1.17 4.80 -11.82
N LYS A 78 2.33 4.74 -11.17
CA LYS A 78 3.45 3.86 -11.54
C LYS A 78 3.66 2.79 -10.47
N ARG A 79 3.90 1.54 -10.91
CA ARG A 79 4.32 0.43 -10.03
C ARG A 79 3.35 0.20 -8.84
N ILE A 80 2.07 0.01 -9.15
CA ILE A 80 1.05 -0.35 -8.15
C ILE A 80 0.96 -1.88 -8.07
N PRO A 81 1.23 -2.50 -6.92
CA PRO A 81 1.00 -3.93 -6.74
C PRO A 81 -0.50 -4.23 -6.78
N LEU A 82 -0.86 -5.37 -7.37
CA LEU A 82 -2.25 -5.82 -7.50
C LEU A 82 -3.08 -5.78 -6.19
N PRO A 83 -2.58 -6.22 -5.02
CA PRO A 83 -3.35 -6.13 -3.78
C PRO A 83 -3.63 -4.69 -3.32
N ASP A 84 -2.73 -3.74 -3.61
CA ASP A 84 -2.87 -2.33 -3.24
C ASP A 84 -3.85 -1.55 -4.16
N LEU A 85 -4.37 -2.19 -5.21
CA LEU A 85 -5.33 -1.58 -6.13
C LEU A 85 -6.60 -1.08 -5.40
N LYS A 86 -6.97 -1.68 -4.26
CA LYS A 86 -8.14 -1.22 -3.49
C LYS A 86 -7.89 0.13 -2.80
N VAL A 87 -6.65 0.46 -2.50
CA VAL A 87 -6.26 1.65 -1.74
C VAL A 87 -6.21 2.90 -2.62
N ILE A 88 -5.95 2.74 -3.92
CA ILE A 88 -5.90 3.88 -4.86
C ILE A 88 -7.28 4.48 -5.16
N PHE A 89 -8.38 3.77 -4.87
CA PHE A 89 -9.71 4.28 -5.13
C PHE A 89 -10.11 5.33 -4.08
N PRO A 90 -10.58 6.52 -4.50
CA PRO A 90 -10.88 7.63 -3.58
C PRO A 90 -11.94 7.29 -2.52
N ASN A 91 -12.80 6.31 -2.79
CA ASN A 91 -13.96 5.97 -1.94
C ASN A 91 -13.68 4.84 -0.94
N LYS A 92 -12.42 4.43 -0.73
CA LYS A 92 -12.08 3.34 0.19
C LYS A 92 -11.42 3.87 1.46
N LYS A 93 -12.07 3.57 2.59
CA LYS A 93 -11.54 3.84 3.92
C LYS A 93 -10.30 2.96 4.16
N LEU A 94 -9.21 3.60 4.57
CA LEU A 94 -7.96 2.91 4.92
C LEU A 94 -8.20 1.95 6.08
N SER A 95 -7.81 0.69 5.91
CA SER A 95 -7.86 -0.32 6.96
C SER A 95 -6.55 -0.27 7.76
N PHE A 96 -6.66 -0.23 9.09
CA PHE A 96 -5.51 -0.23 9.97
C PHE A 96 -4.71 -1.53 9.87
N ARG A 97 -3.38 -1.41 10.01
CA ARG A 97 -2.54 -2.59 10.22
C ARG A 97 -2.79 -3.13 11.63
N ILE A 98 -3.29 -4.37 11.70
CA ILE A 98 -3.72 -5.07 12.93
C ILE A 98 -2.67 -5.02 14.05
N LEU A 99 -1.38 -5.00 13.70
CA LEU A 99 -0.25 -4.96 14.66
C LEU A 99 -0.24 -3.71 15.55
N ASP A 100 -0.68 -2.56 15.05
CA ASP A 100 -0.62 -1.31 15.81
C ASP A 100 -1.82 -1.17 16.74
N THR A 101 -2.95 -1.79 16.38
CA THR A 101 -4.10 -2.01 17.28
C THR A 101 -3.67 -2.86 18.48
N VAL A 102 -2.97 -3.97 18.22
CA VAL A 102 -2.51 -4.89 19.28
C VAL A 102 -1.53 -4.22 20.26
N ARG A 103 -0.59 -3.40 19.76
CA ARG A 103 0.35 -2.70 20.63
C ARG A 103 -0.37 -1.73 21.57
N LEU A 104 -1.39 -1.04 21.06
CA LEU A 104 -2.17 -0.09 21.85
C LEU A 104 -3.05 -0.82 22.89
N ASP A 105 -3.60 -1.97 22.52
CA ASP A 105 -4.37 -2.85 23.42
C ASP A 105 -3.50 -3.40 24.57
N ILE A 106 -2.24 -3.75 24.31
CA ILE A 106 -1.33 -4.19 25.37
C ILE A 106 -1.05 -3.07 26.37
N ALA A 107 -0.86 -1.84 25.88
CA ALA A 107 -0.60 -0.69 26.73
C ALA A 107 -1.81 -0.40 27.64
N THR A 108 -3.03 -0.38 27.09
CA THR A 108 -4.29 -0.22 27.84
C THR A 108 -4.52 -1.32 28.85
N ILE A 109 -4.29 -2.58 28.48
CA ILE A 109 -4.42 -3.73 29.40
C ILE A 109 -3.46 -3.58 30.58
N LEU A 110 -2.19 -3.23 30.34
CA LEU A 110 -1.20 -3.02 31.40
C LEU A 110 -1.56 -1.88 32.34
N GLY A 111 -2.05 -0.75 31.82
CA GLY A 111 -2.45 0.38 32.65
C GLY A 111 -3.72 0.11 33.47
N LEU A 112 -4.66 -0.65 32.91
CA LEU A 112 -5.89 -1.04 33.59
C LEU A 112 -5.61 -2.08 34.68
N LEU A 113 -4.67 -3.01 34.44
CA LEU A 113 -4.10 -3.90 35.46
C LEU A 113 -3.42 -3.13 36.59
N ALA A 114 -2.58 -2.15 36.26
CA ALA A 114 -1.92 -1.33 37.26
C ALA A 114 -2.92 -0.53 38.12
N TYR A 115 -3.97 0.01 37.51
CA TYR A 115 -5.06 0.68 38.22
C TYR A 115 -5.83 -0.27 39.14
N LEU A 116 -6.22 -1.46 38.65
CA LEU A 116 -6.94 -2.47 39.44
C LEU A 116 -6.12 -2.98 40.62
N VAL A 117 -4.83 -3.20 40.43
CA VAL A 117 -3.92 -3.62 41.50
C VAL A 117 -3.84 -2.52 42.56
N ASN A 118 -3.66 -1.26 42.16
CA ASN A 118 -3.58 -0.13 43.10
C ASN A 118 -4.90 0.06 43.87
N TYR A 119 -6.04 0.01 43.19
CA TYR A 119 -7.37 0.14 43.80
C TYR A 119 -7.70 -1.01 44.77
N ARG A 120 -7.18 -2.22 44.53
CA ARG A 120 -7.38 -3.39 45.40
C ARG A 120 -6.51 -3.35 46.66
N PHE A 121 -5.47 -2.52 46.70
CA PHE A 121 -4.65 -2.31 47.90
C PHE A 121 -5.15 -1.18 48.80
N GLU A 122 -6.03 -0.31 48.30
CA GLU A 122 -6.66 0.77 49.08
C GLU A 122 -8.04 0.31 49.56
N ASP A 123 -8.07 -0.47 50.65
CA ASP A 123 -9.33 -0.83 51.32
C ASP A 123 -10.14 0.42 51.70
N PHE A 124 -11.39 0.44 51.25
CA PHE A 124 -12.29 1.60 51.16
C PHE A 124 -12.76 2.21 52.50
N LEU A 125 -12.17 1.85 53.64
CA LEU A 125 -12.76 2.20 54.94
C LEU A 125 -11.70 2.71 55.92
N SER A 126 -11.79 4.02 56.20
CA SER A 126 -11.51 4.68 57.50
C SER A 126 -10.27 5.60 57.61
N SER A 127 -10.16 6.69 56.82
CA SER A 127 -9.32 7.85 57.21
C SER A 127 -9.51 9.08 56.28
N PRO A 128 -9.46 10.33 56.78
CA PRO A 128 -9.40 11.56 55.96
C PRO A 128 -8.26 11.58 54.93
N SER A 129 -7.20 10.79 55.12
CA SER A 129 -6.10 10.63 54.16
C SER A 129 -6.48 9.83 52.90
N ALA A 130 -7.57 9.05 52.94
CA ALA A 130 -8.06 8.27 51.81
C ALA A 130 -8.64 9.15 50.68
N PHE A 131 -9.21 10.31 51.03
CA PHE A 131 -9.72 11.26 50.04
C PHE A 131 -8.61 11.82 49.13
N MET A 132 -7.42 12.08 49.68
CA MET A 132 -6.30 12.57 48.87
C MET A 132 -5.75 11.51 47.91
N LEU A 133 -5.73 10.24 48.34
CA LEU A 133 -5.30 9.12 47.51
C LEU A 133 -6.27 8.89 46.34
N ASP A 134 -7.58 8.99 46.59
CA ASP A 134 -8.60 8.86 45.55
C ASP A 134 -8.52 9.96 44.48
N VAL A 135 -8.25 11.21 44.89
CA VAL A 135 -8.02 12.33 43.96
C VAL A 135 -6.77 12.10 43.09
N ILE A 136 -5.69 11.59 43.70
CA ILE A 136 -4.45 11.27 42.98
C ILE A 136 -4.66 10.10 42.01
N ALA A 137 -5.33 9.04 42.44
CA ALA A 137 -5.64 7.87 41.62
C ALA A 137 -6.53 8.24 40.42
N THR A 138 -7.55 9.06 40.65
CA THR A 138 -8.43 9.57 39.59
C THR A 138 -7.68 10.47 38.62
N GLY A 139 -6.82 11.37 39.12
CA GLY A 139 -5.97 12.22 38.28
C GLY A 139 -4.98 11.41 37.42
N ALA A 140 -4.37 10.38 37.99
CA ALA A 140 -3.48 9.48 37.28
C ALA A 140 -4.21 8.71 36.16
N LEU A 141 -5.44 8.25 36.42
CA LEU A 141 -6.27 7.60 35.41
C LEU A 141 -6.61 8.55 34.25
N ILE A 142 -6.98 9.80 34.54
CA ILE A 142 -7.28 10.80 33.50
C ILE A 142 -6.06 11.09 32.62
N ILE A 143 -4.89 11.29 33.22
CA ILE A 143 -3.63 11.51 32.49
C ILE A 143 -3.29 10.29 31.62
N TYR A 144 -3.46 9.09 32.18
CA TYR A 144 -3.20 7.85 31.47
C TYR A 144 -4.12 7.66 30.25
N VAL A 145 -5.43 7.81 30.43
CA VAL A 145 -6.41 7.73 29.33
C VAL A 145 -6.10 8.77 28.26
N THR A 146 -5.79 10.01 28.66
CA THR A 146 -5.42 11.08 27.72
C THR A 146 -4.18 10.70 26.91
N ARG A 147 -3.15 10.14 27.55
CA ARG A 147 -1.92 9.69 26.88
C ARG A 147 -2.20 8.57 25.87
N VAL A 148 -3.07 7.63 26.20
CA VAL A 148 -3.48 6.54 25.29
C VAL A 148 -4.22 7.11 24.08
N VAL A 149 -5.20 8.00 24.30
CA VAL A 149 -5.99 8.62 23.22
C VAL A 149 -5.10 9.47 22.29
N LEU A 150 -4.19 10.25 22.85
CA LEU A 150 -3.24 11.03 22.06
C LEU A 150 -2.27 10.15 21.28
N GLY A 151 -1.77 9.06 21.89
CA GLY A 151 -0.96 8.06 21.20
C GLY A 151 -1.70 7.41 20.03
N TYR A 152 -2.99 7.12 20.20
CA TYR A 152 -3.85 6.60 19.13
C TYR A 152 -3.98 7.60 17.98
N LYS A 153 -4.31 8.86 18.29
CA LYS A 153 -4.43 9.93 17.27
C LYS A 153 -3.12 10.14 16.52
N GLN A 154 -2.00 10.27 17.24
CA GLN A 154 -0.70 10.48 16.61
C GLN A 154 -0.30 9.33 15.69
N THR A 155 -0.61 8.09 16.10
CA THR A 155 -0.35 6.90 15.27
C THR A 155 -1.22 6.94 14.01
N TRP A 156 -2.51 7.25 14.15
CA TRP A 156 -3.44 7.38 13.03
C TRP A 156 -3.02 8.45 12.02
N ASP A 157 -2.68 9.65 12.50
CA ASP A 157 -2.26 10.77 11.64
C ASP A 157 -1.00 10.42 10.86
N ARG A 158 -0.03 9.76 11.52
CA ARG A 158 1.19 9.28 10.88
C ARG A 158 0.89 8.24 9.79
N TYR A 159 -0.06 7.34 10.01
CA TYR A 159 -0.47 6.34 9.01
C TYR A 159 -1.11 6.98 7.79
N GLN A 160 -2.05 7.91 8.01
CA GLN A 160 -2.68 8.63 6.90
C GLN A 160 -1.64 9.40 6.09
N LEU A 161 -0.70 10.05 6.76
CA LEU A 161 0.39 10.76 6.09
C LEU A 161 1.28 9.81 5.27
N LEU A 162 1.68 8.66 5.85
CA LEU A 162 2.54 7.71 5.16
C LEU A 162 1.88 7.13 3.92
N VAL A 163 0.62 6.69 4.03
CA VAL A 163 -0.12 6.14 2.89
C VAL A 163 -0.32 7.20 1.82
N ASN A 164 -0.80 8.39 2.18
CA ASN A 164 -0.98 9.48 1.22
C ASN A 164 0.35 9.83 0.54
N ARG A 165 1.44 9.99 1.29
CA ARG A 165 2.77 10.26 0.72
C ARG A 165 3.20 9.16 -0.25
N THR A 166 3.04 7.89 0.11
CA THR A 166 3.37 6.79 -0.80
C THR A 166 2.50 6.76 -2.06
N LEU A 167 1.22 7.13 -1.96
CA LEU A 167 0.33 7.26 -3.12
C LEU A 167 0.72 8.44 -4.00
N TYR A 168 1.08 9.58 -3.40
CA TYR A 168 1.57 10.77 -4.11
C TYR A 168 2.87 10.48 -4.85
N GLU A 169 3.86 9.86 -4.19
CA GLU A 169 5.14 9.48 -4.81
C GLU A 169 4.96 8.50 -5.99
N LYS A 170 3.90 7.67 -5.95
CA LYS A 170 3.56 6.76 -7.05
C LYS A 170 2.64 7.37 -8.10
N THR A 171 2.12 8.58 -7.90
CA THR A 171 1.27 9.28 -8.87
C THR A 171 2.16 10.01 -9.87
N LEU A 172 2.07 9.67 -11.15
CA LEU A 172 2.81 10.35 -12.22
C LEU A 172 2.14 11.66 -12.60
N ALA A 173 0.81 11.67 -12.67
CA ALA A 173 0.04 12.84 -13.02
C ALA A 173 -1.41 12.73 -12.52
N SER A 174 -2.05 13.88 -12.29
CA SER A 174 -3.46 13.97 -11.86
C SER A 174 -4.19 15.06 -12.65
N GLY A 175 -5.45 14.80 -12.99
CA GLY A 175 -6.32 15.73 -13.71
C GLY A 175 -5.76 16.10 -15.07
N PHE A 176 -5.69 17.40 -15.35
CA PHE A 176 -5.24 17.93 -16.64
C PHE A 176 -3.75 17.66 -16.91
N GLY A 177 -2.91 17.58 -15.87
CA GLY A 177 -1.51 17.18 -16.01
C GLY A 177 -1.34 15.76 -16.56
N THR A 178 -2.36 14.92 -16.40
CA THR A 178 -2.38 13.56 -16.94
C THR A 178 -2.52 13.54 -18.45
N ALA A 179 -3.35 14.44 -19.01
CA ALA A 179 -3.48 14.58 -20.45
C ALA A 179 -2.16 15.07 -21.08
N HIS A 180 -1.51 16.06 -20.46
CA HIS A 180 -0.19 16.53 -20.90
C HIS A 180 0.87 15.44 -20.84
N PHE A 181 0.91 14.66 -19.77
CA PHE A 181 1.84 13.54 -19.65
C PHE A 181 1.62 12.49 -20.75
N LEU A 182 0.37 12.17 -21.09
CA LEU A 182 0.05 11.24 -22.17
C LEU A 182 0.45 11.79 -23.54
N VAL A 183 0.24 13.08 -23.79
CA VAL A 183 0.64 13.72 -25.05
C VAL A 183 2.16 13.73 -25.19
N ASP A 184 2.90 14.13 -24.15
CA ASP A 184 4.38 14.12 -24.16
C ASP A 184 4.93 12.69 -24.30
N ALA A 185 4.33 11.71 -23.63
CA ALA A 185 4.70 10.30 -23.78
C ALA A 185 4.43 9.78 -25.21
N SER A 186 3.32 10.19 -25.83
CA SER A 186 2.98 9.83 -27.21
C SER A 186 3.97 10.45 -28.20
N GLU A 187 4.31 11.73 -28.04
CA GLU A 187 5.30 12.41 -28.88
C GLU A 187 6.68 11.73 -28.80
N GLN A 188 7.12 11.38 -27.58
CA GLN A 188 8.37 10.66 -27.38
C GLN A 188 8.34 9.25 -27.99
N GLN A 189 7.17 8.59 -28.00
CA GLN A 189 7.03 7.28 -28.62
C GLN A 189 7.07 7.38 -30.16
N GLU A 190 6.34 8.32 -30.74
CA GLU A 190 6.37 8.59 -32.19
C GLU A 190 7.78 8.97 -32.66
N PHE A 191 8.51 9.78 -31.90
CA PHE A 191 9.88 10.16 -32.23
C PHE A 191 10.84 8.95 -32.23
N LYS A 192 10.70 8.03 -31.26
CA LYS A 192 11.50 6.79 -31.21
C LYS A 192 11.17 5.88 -32.38
N GLU A 193 9.89 5.73 -32.71
CA GLU A 193 9.44 4.94 -33.84
C GLU A 193 9.95 5.51 -35.17
N ALA A 194 9.92 6.83 -35.34
CA ALA A 194 10.44 7.52 -36.52
C ALA A 194 11.95 7.32 -36.70
N ILE A 195 12.76 7.46 -35.63
CA ILE A 195 14.21 7.20 -35.68
C ILE A 195 14.48 5.75 -36.04
N LEU A 196 13.76 4.81 -35.44
CA LEU A 196 13.96 3.39 -35.66
C LEU A 196 13.57 3.01 -37.11
N ALA A 197 12.45 3.52 -37.62
CA ALA A 197 12.07 3.36 -39.02
C ALA A 197 13.12 3.94 -39.98
N TYR A 198 13.65 5.13 -39.68
CA TYR A 198 14.70 5.78 -40.48
C TYR A 198 16.01 4.98 -40.49
N ALA A 199 16.42 4.44 -39.35
CA ALA A 199 17.62 3.60 -39.26
C ALA A 199 17.50 2.33 -40.12
N PHE A 200 16.33 1.68 -40.14
CA PHE A 200 16.08 0.52 -40.99
C PHE A 200 15.99 0.88 -42.47
N LEU A 201 15.45 2.05 -42.80
CA LEU A 201 15.44 2.56 -44.18
C LEU A 201 16.87 2.78 -44.71
N LEU A 202 17.74 3.42 -43.92
CA LEU A 202 19.16 3.59 -44.27
C LEU A 202 19.88 2.25 -44.47
N GLN A 203 19.60 1.27 -43.60
CA GLN A 203 20.19 -0.06 -43.73
C GLN A 203 19.70 -0.80 -44.98
N ALA A 204 18.43 -0.65 -45.33
CA ALA A 204 17.85 -1.26 -46.52
C ALA A 204 18.41 -0.64 -47.81
N GLU A 205 18.66 0.67 -47.83
CA GLU A 205 19.32 1.37 -48.94
C GLU A 205 20.74 0.85 -49.17
N SER A 206 21.54 0.71 -48.10
CA SER A 206 22.90 0.17 -48.20
C SER A 206 22.97 -1.29 -48.70
N SER A 207 21.89 -2.05 -48.50
CA SER A 207 21.81 -3.48 -48.86
C SER A 207 21.09 -3.77 -50.18
N LYS A 208 20.61 -2.74 -50.91
CA LYS A 208 19.88 -2.85 -52.20
C LYS A 208 18.68 -3.83 -52.15
N VAL A 209 18.06 -3.98 -50.99
CA VAL A 209 16.89 -4.85 -50.81
C VAL A 209 15.62 -4.08 -51.15
N GLU A 210 14.70 -4.68 -51.91
CA GLU A 210 13.38 -4.09 -52.19
C GLU A 210 12.65 -3.71 -50.90
N THR A 211 12.45 -2.41 -50.71
CA THR A 211 11.86 -1.78 -49.54
C THR A 211 10.33 -1.74 -49.66
N SER A 212 9.66 -2.78 -49.18
CA SER A 212 8.23 -2.73 -48.90
C SER A 212 7.99 -2.17 -47.50
N GLN A 213 7.06 -1.22 -47.37
CA GLN A 213 6.68 -0.63 -46.06
C GLN A 213 6.33 -1.69 -45.01
N LYS A 214 5.60 -2.76 -45.41
CA LYS A 214 5.25 -3.87 -44.53
C LYS A 214 6.46 -4.65 -44.01
N ARG A 215 7.50 -4.78 -44.85
CA ARG A 215 8.73 -5.50 -44.50
C ARG A 215 9.57 -4.71 -43.51
N ILE A 216 9.61 -3.38 -43.65
CA ILE A 216 10.27 -2.50 -42.68
C ILE A 216 9.55 -2.56 -41.34
N ALA A 217 8.22 -2.49 -41.33
CA ALA A 217 7.43 -2.62 -40.10
C ALA A 217 7.70 -3.95 -39.36
N ASP A 218 7.69 -5.09 -40.07
CA ASP A 218 8.02 -6.41 -39.48
C ASP A 218 9.47 -6.47 -38.94
N LEU A 219 10.43 -5.84 -39.63
CA LEU A 219 11.81 -5.75 -39.12
C LEU A 219 11.91 -4.91 -37.84
N CYS A 220 11.19 -3.78 -37.79
CA CYS A 220 11.09 -2.93 -36.61
C CYS A 220 10.49 -3.72 -35.42
N GLU A 221 9.36 -4.40 -35.64
CA GLU A 221 8.67 -5.20 -34.63
C GLU A 221 9.57 -6.33 -34.10
N ARG A 222 10.21 -7.09 -34.99
CA ARG A 222 11.15 -8.15 -34.62
C ARG A 222 12.35 -7.61 -33.85
N PHE A 223 12.88 -6.47 -34.24
CA PHE A 223 14.01 -5.84 -33.55
C PHE A 223 13.63 -5.46 -32.12
N VAL A 224 12.51 -4.76 -31.94
CA VAL A 224 11.98 -4.38 -30.63
C VAL A 224 11.75 -5.62 -29.76
N PHE A 225 11.09 -6.65 -30.31
CA PHE A 225 10.85 -7.91 -29.61
C PHE A 225 12.15 -8.61 -29.18
N SER A 226 13.15 -8.68 -30.07
CA SER A 226 14.43 -9.33 -29.80
C SER A 226 15.26 -8.63 -28.72
N LYS A 227 15.21 -7.29 -28.68
CA LYS A 227 16.00 -6.47 -27.75
C LYS A 227 15.35 -6.35 -26.39
N PHE A 228 14.04 -6.18 -26.33
CA PHE A 228 13.35 -5.85 -25.08
C PHE A 228 12.61 -7.02 -24.44
N LYS A 229 12.34 -8.12 -25.18
CA LYS A 229 11.56 -9.27 -24.69
C LYS A 229 10.22 -8.87 -24.02
N GLU A 230 9.70 -7.70 -24.36
CA GLU A 230 8.44 -7.19 -23.83
C GLU A 230 7.34 -7.51 -24.85
N GLN A 231 6.29 -8.17 -24.35
CA GLN A 231 4.94 -8.14 -24.91
C GLN A 231 4.14 -7.11 -24.14
#